data_AF-I1PUJ3-F1
#
_entry.id   AF-I1PUJ3-F1
#
_cell.length_a   1.000
_cell.length_b   1.000
_cell.length_c   1.000
_cell.angle_alpha   90.00
_cell.angle_beta   90.00
_cell.angle_gamma   90.00
#
_symmetry.space_group_name_H-M   'P 1'
#
loop_
_entity.id
_entity.type
_entity.pdbx_description
1 polymer ?
#
loop_
_entity_poly.entity_id
_entity_poly.type
_entity_poly.pdbx_seq_one_letter_code
_entity_poly.pdbx_strand_id
1 'polypeptide(L)'
;VTLDLAKGVYAKFIDWDEQMFDRETCMPAHSANTAISEDLGQVEYILSDRTGTLTENRMIFRRCCMSDTLYGENNGDALKDARLLDAVSCNDPDIVKFLTVMALCSTVVPIKSNGGTITYQAQSQDEEALVTAASKLNMVLVAFSYLRLIFAFISLFSISTEISFNGCKFYYDLLDILEFTSDRKRMSAVVKDVQSGKILLSKGADETILPRCHQ
;
A
#
# COMPACT_ATOMS: atom_id res chain seq x y z
N VAL A 1 5.91 21.31 49.42
CA VAL A 1 5.86 19.94 49.97
C VAL A 1 4.49 19.30 49.84
N THR A 2 3.40 19.84 50.40
CA THR A 2 2.05 19.22 50.30
C THR A 2 1.49 19.23 48.88
N LEU A 3 1.66 20.33 48.15
CA LEU A 3 1.21 20.48 46.76
C LEU A 3 1.99 19.58 45.80
N ASP A 4 3.31 19.47 46.00
CA ASP A 4 4.18 18.59 45.20
C ASP A 4 3.85 17.11 45.43
N LEU A 5 3.49 16.73 46.66
CA LEU A 5 3.03 15.38 46.99
C LEU A 5 1.71 15.05 46.27
N ALA A 6 0.74 15.97 46.30
CA ALA A 6 -0.54 15.79 45.61
C ALA A 6 -0.35 15.62 44.10
N LYS A 7 0.49 16.47 43.49
CA LYS A 7 0.88 16.37 42.07
C LYS A 7 1.53 15.03 41.73
N GLY A 8 2.37 14.51 42.62
CA GLY A 8 2.97 13.17 42.49
C GLY A 8 1.94 12.04 42.54
N VAL A 9 0.92 12.14 43.41
CA VAL A 9 -0.18 11.15 43.49
C VAL A 9 -1.03 11.18 42.22
N TYR A 10 -1.39 12.37 41.71
CA TYR A 10 -2.17 12.47 40.46
C TYR A 10 -1.43 11.90 39.26
N ALA A 11 -0.12 12.15 39.13
CA ALA A 11 0.68 11.53 38.09
C ALA A 11 0.67 10.00 38.17
N LYS A 12 0.68 9.42 39.38
CA LYS A 12 0.56 7.98 39.57
C LYS A 12 -0.82 7.43 39.21
N PHE A 13 -1.88 8.19 39.39
CA PHE A 13 -3.21 7.79 38.90
C PHE A 13 -3.28 7.76 37.38
N ILE A 14 -2.62 8.67 36.68
CA ILE A 14 -2.49 8.62 35.21
C ILE A 14 -1.73 7.35 34.79
N ASP A 15 -0.60 7.04 35.44
CA ASP A 15 0.21 5.86 35.11
C ASP A 15 -0.54 4.52 35.36
N TRP A 16 -1.46 4.48 36.32
CA TRP A 16 -2.20 3.28 36.71
C TRP A 16 -3.58 3.15 36.05
N ASP A 17 -3.94 4.08 35.17
CA ASP A 17 -5.24 4.03 34.50
C ASP A 17 -5.26 2.93 33.42
N GLU A 18 -6.09 1.90 33.63
CA GLU A 18 -6.28 0.81 32.67
C GLU A 18 -6.93 1.27 31.36
N GLN A 19 -7.66 2.40 31.35
CA GLN A 19 -8.27 2.93 30.12
C GLN A 19 -7.24 3.59 29.20
N MET A 20 -6.12 4.06 29.75
CA MET A 20 -5.03 4.65 28.99
C MET A 20 -3.89 3.66 28.72
N PHE A 21 -4.18 2.35 28.82
CA PHE A 21 -3.24 1.29 28.49
C PHE A 21 -3.42 0.82 27.04
N ASP A 22 -2.37 0.93 26.23
CA ASP A 22 -2.37 0.36 24.88
C ASP A 22 -2.07 -1.15 24.94
N ARG A 23 -3.04 -1.93 24.48
CA ARG A 23 -2.97 -3.40 24.45
C ARG A 23 -2.12 -3.93 23.31
N GLU A 24 -1.94 -3.17 22.23
CA GLU A 24 -1.18 -3.63 21.07
C GLU A 24 0.32 -3.56 21.33
N THR A 25 0.78 -2.44 21.89
CA THR A 25 2.20 -2.25 22.25
C THR A 25 2.54 -2.66 23.68
N CYS A 26 1.53 -3.02 24.49
CA CYS A 26 1.66 -3.29 25.92
C CYS A 26 2.27 -2.10 26.70
N MET A 27 1.95 -0.87 26.30
CA MET A 27 2.48 0.34 26.91
C MET A 27 1.40 1.07 27.74
N PRO A 28 1.62 1.32 29.04
CA PRO A 28 0.76 2.19 29.83
C PRO A 28 1.02 3.66 29.50
N ALA A 29 0.05 4.52 29.83
CA ALA A 29 0.30 5.95 29.92
C ALA A 29 1.45 6.22 30.91
N HIS A 30 2.28 7.21 30.56
CA HIS A 30 3.42 7.59 31.40
C HIS A 30 3.49 9.10 31.57
N SER A 31 3.33 9.55 32.82
CA SER A 31 3.49 10.94 33.19
C SER A 31 4.96 11.25 33.48
N ALA A 32 5.70 11.72 32.47
CA ALA A 32 7.11 12.09 32.61
C ALA A 32 7.35 13.33 33.50
N ASN A 33 6.35 14.19 33.69
CA ASN A 33 6.42 15.37 34.54
C ASN A 33 5.18 15.46 35.44
N THR A 34 5.39 15.44 36.76
CA THR A 34 4.31 15.46 37.75
C THR A 34 3.65 16.83 37.90
N ALA A 35 4.28 17.91 37.43
CA ALA A 35 3.81 19.27 37.62
C ALA A 35 2.65 19.70 36.71
N ILE A 36 2.42 18.97 35.61
CA ILE A 36 1.55 19.39 34.47
C ILE A 36 0.09 18.93 34.64
N SER A 37 -0.22 18.18 35.70
CA SER A 37 -1.57 17.61 35.90
C SER A 37 -2.69 18.66 35.97
N GLU A 38 -2.40 19.88 36.43
CA GLU A 38 -3.36 21.00 36.44
C GLU A 38 -3.48 21.73 35.09
N ASP A 39 -2.36 21.86 34.38
CA ASP A 39 -2.29 22.52 33.07
C ASP A 39 -3.08 21.74 32.02
N LEU A 40 -3.10 20.39 32.13
CA LEU A 40 -3.90 19.51 31.27
C LEU A 40 -5.41 19.84 31.33
N GLY A 41 -5.91 20.36 32.47
CA GLY A 41 -7.29 20.77 32.63
C GLY A 41 -7.63 22.14 32.01
N GLN A 42 -6.62 22.89 31.56
CA GLN A 42 -6.76 24.24 31.01
C GLN A 42 -6.39 24.33 29.52
N VAL A 43 -6.16 23.19 28.87
CA VAL A 43 -5.77 23.14 27.45
C VAL A 43 -6.92 23.62 26.56
N GLU A 44 -6.68 24.69 25.78
CA GLU A 44 -7.63 25.21 24.79
C GLU A 44 -7.32 24.77 23.36
N TYR A 45 -6.03 24.58 23.04
CA TYR A 45 -5.57 24.23 21.70
C TYR A 45 -4.73 22.94 21.74
N ILE A 46 -5.08 21.99 20.89
CA ILE A 46 -4.30 20.76 20.66
C ILE A 46 -3.67 20.87 19.28
N LEU A 47 -2.33 20.85 19.24
CA LEU A 47 -1.57 20.76 18.00
C LEU A 47 -1.20 19.28 17.79
N SER A 48 -1.78 18.66 16.77
CA SER A 48 -1.52 17.26 16.45
C SER A 48 -0.74 17.15 15.15
N ASP A 49 0.25 16.26 15.13
CA ASP A 49 0.89 15.84 13.89
C ASP A 49 -0.03 14.87 13.13
N ARG A 50 0.05 14.86 11.81
CA ARG A 50 -0.76 13.96 10.98
C ARG A 50 -0.22 12.54 11.05
N THR A 51 1.07 12.37 10.75
CA THR A 51 1.66 11.05 10.56
C THR A 51 2.16 10.49 11.88
N GLY A 52 1.72 9.29 12.24
CA GLY A 52 2.11 8.65 13.50
C GLY A 52 1.34 9.13 14.73
N THR A 53 0.41 10.07 14.59
CA THR A 53 -0.57 10.43 15.64
C THR A 53 -2.00 10.29 15.14
N LEU A 54 -2.41 11.03 14.11
CA LEU A 54 -3.77 10.92 13.56
C LEU A 54 -3.93 9.71 12.64
N THR A 55 -2.87 9.33 11.92
CA THR A 55 -2.89 8.20 11.00
C THR A 55 -1.76 7.23 11.30
N GLU A 56 -2.10 5.94 11.35
CA GLU A 56 -1.13 4.86 11.26
C GLU A 56 -0.39 4.91 9.92
N ASN A 57 0.90 4.59 9.92
CA ASN A 57 1.72 4.52 8.72
C ASN A 57 1.46 3.21 7.94
N ARG A 58 0.18 2.96 7.62
CA ARG A 58 -0.30 1.74 6.98
C ARG A 58 -1.36 2.07 5.94
N MET A 59 -1.05 1.78 4.68
CA MET A 59 -1.99 1.97 3.56
C MET A 59 -2.76 0.68 3.28
N ILE A 60 -4.07 0.81 3.09
CA ILE A 60 -4.98 -0.33 2.87
C ILE A 60 -5.85 -0.04 1.65
N PHE A 61 -5.87 -0.98 0.71
CA PHE A 61 -6.78 -0.92 -0.44
C PHE A 61 -8.22 -1.17 0.01
N ARG A 62 -9.09 -0.19 -0.24
CA ARG A 62 -10.47 -0.19 0.30
C ARG A 62 -11.54 -0.27 -0.77
N ARG A 63 -11.39 0.47 -1.86
CA ARG A 63 -12.40 0.62 -2.92
C ARG A 63 -11.72 0.79 -4.27
N CYS A 64 -12.41 0.40 -5.34
CA CYS A 64 -11.98 0.67 -6.70
C CYS A 64 -13.18 0.73 -7.64
N CYS A 65 -12.98 1.34 -8.80
CA CYS A 65 -13.95 1.41 -9.88
C CYS A 65 -13.33 0.82 -11.14
N MET A 66 -14.02 -0.12 -11.79
CA MET A 66 -13.62 -0.71 -13.07
C MET A 66 -14.85 -0.76 -13.98
N SER A 67 -14.73 -0.28 -15.22
CA SER A 67 -15.82 -0.28 -16.22
C SER A 67 -17.17 0.16 -15.64
N ASP A 68 -17.19 1.35 -15.01
CA ASP A 68 -18.33 1.99 -14.31
C ASP A 68 -18.90 1.23 -13.10
N THR A 69 -18.29 0.12 -12.70
CA THR A 69 -18.71 -0.65 -11.52
C THR A 69 -17.82 -0.30 -10.32
N LEU A 70 -18.44 0.23 -9.26
CA LEU A 70 -17.79 0.52 -7.99
C LEU A 70 -17.82 -0.72 -7.07
N TYR A 71 -16.64 -1.13 -6.62
CA TYR A 71 -16.45 -2.24 -5.68
C TYR A 71 -16.07 -1.74 -4.27
N GLY A 72 -16.62 -2.40 -3.25
CA GLY A 72 -16.37 -2.07 -1.84
C GLY A 72 -17.23 -0.93 -1.27
N GLU A 73 -18.37 -0.62 -1.91
CA GLU A 73 -19.29 0.45 -1.49
C GLU A 73 -19.88 0.17 -0.09
N ASN A 74 -20.53 -0.98 0.07
CA ASN A 74 -21.30 -1.35 1.27
C ASN A 74 -20.42 -1.59 2.52
N ASN A 75 -19.33 -2.35 2.37
CA ASN A 75 -18.51 -2.80 3.51
C ASN A 75 -17.21 -1.99 3.67
N GLY A 76 -16.94 -1.05 2.75
CA GLY A 76 -15.67 -0.31 2.71
C GLY A 76 -14.46 -1.20 2.47
N ASP A 77 -14.63 -2.39 1.89
CA ASP A 77 -13.56 -3.36 1.64
C ASP A 77 -13.83 -4.11 0.32
N ALA A 78 -13.17 -3.68 -0.75
CA ALA A 78 -13.29 -4.27 -2.08
C ALA A 78 -12.82 -5.72 -2.11
N LEU A 79 -11.87 -6.12 -1.25
CA LEU A 79 -11.35 -7.49 -1.21
C LEU A 79 -12.39 -8.51 -0.72
N LYS A 80 -13.47 -8.04 -0.09
CA LYS A 80 -14.60 -8.86 0.39
C LYS A 80 -15.86 -8.67 -0.46
N ASP A 81 -15.81 -7.84 -1.51
CA ASP A 81 -16.96 -7.63 -2.39
C ASP A 81 -17.16 -8.88 -3.24
N ALA A 82 -18.30 -9.57 -3.05
CA ALA A 82 -18.64 -10.79 -3.78
C ALA A 82 -18.61 -10.57 -5.30
N ARG A 83 -19.06 -9.41 -5.78
CA ARG A 83 -19.07 -9.10 -7.22
C ARG A 83 -17.66 -9.04 -7.79
N LEU A 84 -16.70 -8.52 -7.02
CA LEU A 84 -15.30 -8.47 -7.45
C LEU A 84 -14.70 -9.88 -7.46
N LEU A 85 -14.95 -10.66 -6.41
CA LEU A 85 -14.44 -12.04 -6.31
C LEU A 85 -15.02 -12.96 -7.39
N ASP A 86 -16.31 -12.82 -7.70
CA ASP A 86 -16.97 -13.55 -8.78
C ASP A 86 -16.38 -13.19 -10.13
N ALA A 87 -16.19 -11.91 -10.41
CA ALA A 87 -15.64 -11.45 -11.67
C ALA A 87 -14.14 -11.81 -11.83
N VAL A 88 -13.37 -11.83 -10.74
CA VAL A 88 -12.01 -12.42 -10.70
C VAL A 88 -12.06 -13.91 -11.03
N SER A 89 -13.02 -14.65 -10.47
CA SER A 89 -13.18 -16.10 -10.72
C SER A 89 -13.61 -16.39 -12.16
N CYS A 90 -14.40 -15.51 -12.77
CA CYS A 90 -14.80 -15.58 -14.18
C CYS A 90 -13.70 -15.13 -15.16
N ASN A 91 -12.52 -14.71 -14.68
CA ASN A 91 -11.44 -14.15 -15.48
C ASN A 91 -11.89 -12.98 -16.37
N ASP A 92 -12.67 -12.05 -15.82
CA ASP A 92 -13.10 -10.85 -16.55
C ASP A 92 -11.88 -10.08 -17.09
N PRO A 93 -11.80 -9.83 -18.42
CA PRO A 93 -10.61 -9.25 -19.04
C PRO A 93 -10.29 -7.84 -18.54
N ASP A 94 -11.28 -7.04 -18.14
CA ASP A 94 -11.05 -5.68 -17.65
C ASP A 94 -10.46 -5.70 -16.25
N ILE A 95 -10.93 -6.63 -15.42
CA ILE A 95 -10.37 -6.87 -14.08
C ILE A 95 -8.95 -7.42 -14.18
N VAL A 96 -8.70 -8.38 -15.09
CA VAL A 96 -7.35 -8.92 -15.31
C VAL A 96 -6.38 -7.80 -15.70
N LYS A 97 -6.77 -6.90 -16.62
CA LYS A 97 -5.95 -5.74 -17.00
C LYS A 97 -5.71 -4.80 -15.83
N PHE A 98 -6.76 -4.48 -15.07
CA PHE A 98 -6.65 -3.60 -13.90
C PHE A 98 -5.68 -4.16 -12.86
N LEU A 99 -5.83 -5.44 -12.50
CA LEU A 99 -4.94 -6.13 -11.57
C LEU A 99 -3.51 -6.25 -12.10
N THR A 100 -3.36 -6.43 -13.42
CA THR A 100 -2.04 -6.46 -14.07
C THR A 100 -1.34 -5.11 -13.97
N VAL A 101 -2.06 -3.99 -14.14
CA VAL A 101 -1.50 -2.64 -13.91
C VAL A 101 -1.08 -2.48 -12.45
N MET A 102 -1.91 -2.91 -11.49
CA MET A 102 -1.57 -2.86 -10.06
C MET A 102 -0.30 -3.65 -9.73
N ALA A 103 -0.12 -4.83 -10.33
CA ALA A 103 1.04 -5.70 -10.09
C ALA A 103 2.30 -5.21 -10.82
N LEU A 104 2.23 -4.95 -12.13
CA LEU A 104 3.41 -4.70 -12.97
C LEU A 104 3.86 -3.24 -13.00
N CYS A 105 2.95 -2.27 -12.87
CA CYS A 105 3.32 -0.85 -12.83
C CYS A 105 3.71 -0.48 -11.40
N SER A 106 4.75 -1.11 -10.83
CA SER A 106 5.23 -0.87 -9.47
C SER A 106 6.75 -1.10 -9.38
N THR A 107 7.40 -0.52 -8.35
CA THR A 107 8.80 -0.85 -8.00
C THR A 107 8.88 -1.89 -6.87
N VAL A 108 7.79 -2.63 -6.63
CA VAL A 108 7.66 -3.58 -5.51
C VAL A 108 8.50 -4.83 -5.75
N VAL A 109 9.19 -5.27 -4.71
CA VAL A 109 10.01 -6.49 -4.71
C VAL A 109 9.26 -7.62 -4.00
N PRO A 110 8.99 -8.76 -4.66
CA PRO A 110 8.45 -9.95 -4.02
C PRO A 110 9.53 -10.69 -3.24
N ILE A 111 9.28 -10.97 -1.96
CA ILE A 111 10.15 -11.72 -1.06
C ILE A 111 9.46 -13.05 -0.73
N LYS A 112 10.07 -14.14 -1.17
CA LYS A 112 9.59 -15.51 -0.90
C LYS A 112 10.08 -15.96 0.47
N SER A 113 9.15 -16.25 1.36
CA SER A 113 9.43 -16.88 2.65
C SER A 113 9.66 -18.38 2.49
N ASN A 114 10.34 -19.00 3.46
CA ASN A 114 10.62 -20.45 3.47
C ASN A 114 9.34 -21.32 3.39
N GLY A 115 8.19 -20.79 3.81
CA GLY A 115 6.89 -21.44 3.74
C GLY A 115 6.12 -21.28 2.42
N GLY A 116 6.72 -20.68 1.38
CA GLY A 116 6.08 -20.47 0.07
C GLY A 116 5.20 -19.22 -0.03
N THR A 117 4.90 -18.56 1.08
CA THR A 117 4.20 -17.26 1.08
C THR A 117 5.08 -16.16 0.51
N ILE A 118 4.51 -15.35 -0.38
CA ILE A 118 5.18 -14.17 -0.95
C ILE A 118 4.74 -12.94 -0.14
N THR A 119 5.72 -12.19 0.33
CA THR A 119 5.53 -10.86 0.93
C THR A 119 6.06 -9.81 -0.04
N TYR A 120 5.54 -8.59 0.05
CA TYR A 120 5.88 -7.51 -0.88
C TYR A 120 6.52 -6.37 -0.12
N GLN A 121 7.64 -5.85 -0.63
CA GLN A 121 8.32 -4.71 -0.04
C GLN A 121 8.55 -3.64 -1.11
N ALA A 122 8.25 -2.38 -0.78
CA ALA A 122 8.42 -1.26 -1.68
C ALA A 122 8.95 -0.03 -0.95
N GLN A 123 9.42 0.96 -1.73
CA GLN A 123 9.79 2.27 -1.18
C GLN A 123 8.57 3.11 -0.79
N SER A 124 7.43 2.86 -1.45
CA SER A 124 6.16 3.53 -1.18
C SER A 124 5.12 2.55 -0.65
N GLN A 125 4.49 2.91 0.46
CA GLN A 125 3.45 2.10 1.10
C GLN A 125 2.20 1.96 0.24
N ASP A 126 1.90 2.95 -0.60
CA ASP A 126 0.78 2.89 -1.53
C ASP A 126 0.99 1.77 -2.55
N GLU A 127 2.21 1.63 -3.08
CA GLU A 127 2.53 0.58 -4.04
C GLU A 127 2.49 -0.80 -3.39
N GLU A 128 3.02 -0.92 -2.18
CA GLU A 128 2.95 -2.15 -1.41
C GLU A 128 1.50 -2.57 -1.16
N ALA A 129 0.63 -1.63 -0.77
CA ALA A 129 -0.79 -1.87 -0.55
C ALA A 129 -1.50 -2.32 -1.83
N LEU A 130 -1.20 -1.71 -2.98
CA LEU A 130 -1.77 -2.08 -4.27
C LEU A 130 -1.34 -3.49 -4.71
N VAL A 131 -0.04 -3.82 -4.68
CA VAL A 131 0.43 -5.16 -5.08
C VAL A 131 -0.06 -6.23 -4.12
N THR A 132 -0.10 -5.93 -2.81
CA THR A 132 -0.66 -6.83 -1.80
C THR A 132 -2.15 -7.07 -2.04
N ALA A 133 -2.92 -6.04 -2.42
CA ALA A 133 -4.32 -6.18 -2.77
C ALA A 133 -4.52 -7.01 -4.05
N ALA A 134 -3.69 -6.80 -5.07
CA ALA A 134 -3.72 -7.61 -6.29
C ALA A 134 -3.44 -9.09 -5.99
N SER A 135 -2.46 -9.38 -5.15
CA SER A 135 -2.13 -10.74 -4.71
C SER A 135 -3.30 -11.43 -3.98
N LYS A 136 -4.01 -10.68 -3.13
CA LYS A 136 -5.24 -11.17 -2.46
C LYS A 136 -6.40 -11.41 -3.44
N LEU A 137 -6.39 -10.77 -4.61
CA LEU A 137 -7.33 -10.99 -5.71
C LEU A 137 -6.77 -11.99 -6.75
N ASN A 138 -5.92 -12.93 -6.30
CA ASN A 138 -5.28 -13.97 -7.11
C ASN A 138 -4.37 -13.48 -8.25
N MET A 139 -3.98 -12.20 -8.27
CA MET A 139 -2.96 -11.64 -9.16
C MET A 139 -1.63 -11.52 -8.43
N VAL A 140 -0.85 -12.59 -8.45
CA VAL A 140 0.41 -12.72 -7.70
C VAL A 140 1.59 -12.29 -8.55
N LEU A 141 2.32 -11.27 -8.09
CA LEU A 141 3.65 -10.99 -8.62
C LEU A 141 4.65 -12.00 -8.04
N VAL A 142 5.19 -12.88 -8.89
CA VAL A 142 5.99 -14.05 -8.47
C VAL A 142 7.48 -13.75 -8.45
N ALA A 143 7.96 -13.04 -9.46
CA ALA A 143 9.37 -12.68 -9.60
C ALA A 143 9.50 -11.34 -10.31
N PHE A 144 10.32 -10.47 -9.72
CA PHE A 144 10.73 -9.21 -10.31
C PHE A 144 12.25 -9.16 -10.22
N SER A 145 12.94 -9.26 -11.37
CA SER A 145 14.40 -9.31 -11.41
C SER A 145 14.96 -7.88 -11.43
N TYR A 146 15.02 -7.23 -10.26
CA TYR A 146 15.69 -5.91 -10.11
C TYR A 146 17.22 -6.02 -10.15
N LEU A 147 17.77 -7.21 -9.91
CA LEU A 147 19.20 -7.41 -9.73
C LEU A 147 19.97 -7.46 -11.06
N ARG A 148 19.81 -6.45 -11.91
CA ARG A 148 20.58 -6.36 -13.16
C ARG A 148 20.63 -4.99 -13.84
N LEU A 149 20.25 -3.89 -13.19
CA LEU A 149 20.43 -2.55 -13.79
C LEU A 149 21.91 -2.24 -14.10
N ILE A 150 22.86 -2.80 -13.34
CA ILE A 150 24.31 -2.63 -13.62
C ILE A 150 24.76 -3.44 -14.84
N PHE A 151 24.11 -4.57 -15.17
CA PHE A 151 24.52 -5.46 -16.26
C PHE A 151 23.71 -5.29 -17.56
N ALA A 152 22.52 -4.68 -17.50
CA ALA A 152 21.70 -4.37 -18.68
C ALA A 152 22.38 -3.34 -19.60
N PHE A 153 23.26 -2.49 -19.06
CA PHE A 153 24.03 -1.52 -19.85
C PHE A 153 25.09 -2.17 -20.76
N ILE A 154 25.46 -3.43 -20.50
CA ILE A 154 26.54 -4.15 -21.20
C ILE A 154 26.01 -5.32 -22.04
N SER A 155 24.80 -5.82 -21.75
CA SER A 155 24.26 -7.04 -22.33
C SER A 155 22.77 -6.88 -22.60
N LEU A 156 22.38 -7.22 -23.84
CA LEU A 156 21.06 -7.30 -24.48
C LEU A 156 20.00 -8.15 -23.72
N PHE A 157 19.95 -8.07 -22.39
CA PHE A 157 19.14 -8.93 -21.54
C PHE A 157 17.80 -8.26 -21.23
N SER A 158 16.72 -8.82 -21.77
CA SER A 158 15.35 -8.46 -21.38
C SER A 158 15.11 -8.83 -19.92
N ILE A 159 14.51 -7.93 -19.14
CA ILE A 159 14.10 -8.22 -17.76
C ILE A 159 12.75 -8.94 -17.85
N SER A 160 12.72 -10.25 -17.60
CA SER A 160 11.46 -11.00 -17.56
C SER A 160 10.83 -10.89 -16.18
N THR A 161 9.55 -10.50 -16.15
CA THR A 161 8.69 -10.45 -14.97
C THR A 161 7.64 -11.53 -15.07
N GLU A 162 7.43 -12.26 -13.97
CA GLU A 162 6.46 -13.35 -13.89
C GLU A 162 5.31 -12.92 -12.99
N ILE A 163 4.10 -12.92 -13.55
CA ILE A 163 2.85 -12.78 -12.79
C ILE A 163 2.04 -14.05 -12.91
N SER A 164 1.28 -14.37 -11.87
CA SER A 164 0.33 -15.48 -11.90
C SER A 164 -1.06 -14.97 -11.57
N PHE A 165 -2.01 -15.23 -12.46
CA PHE A 165 -3.42 -14.93 -12.25
C PHE A 165 -4.22 -16.22 -12.17
N ASN A 166 -4.94 -16.45 -11.07
CA ASN A 166 -5.72 -17.67 -10.82
C ASN A 166 -4.92 -18.98 -11.06
N GLY A 167 -3.61 -18.95 -10.78
CA GLY A 167 -2.69 -20.08 -10.98
C GLY A 167 -2.13 -20.21 -12.41
N CYS A 168 -2.65 -19.48 -13.38
CA CYS A 168 -2.07 -19.37 -14.72
C CYS A 168 -0.92 -18.37 -14.71
N LYS A 169 0.22 -18.72 -15.32
CA LYS A 169 1.42 -17.89 -15.34
C LYS A 169 1.52 -17.09 -16.63
N PHE A 170 1.88 -15.83 -16.51
CA PHE A 170 2.12 -14.90 -17.61
C PHE A 170 3.52 -14.30 -17.47
N TYR A 171 4.19 -14.13 -18.60
CA TYR A 171 5.55 -13.62 -18.67
C TYR A 171 5.56 -12.31 -19.47
N TYR A 172 6.09 -11.26 -18.87
CA TYR A 172 6.22 -9.95 -19.49
C TYR A 172 7.68 -9.53 -19.51
N ASP A 173 8.14 -9.08 -20.67
CA ASP A 173 9.43 -8.43 -20.83
C ASP A 173 9.31 -6.97 -20.42
N LEU A 174 9.86 -6.61 -19.26
CA LEU A 174 9.92 -5.22 -18.81
C LEU A 174 11.01 -4.49 -19.59
N LEU A 175 10.60 -3.54 -20.42
CA LEU A 175 11.49 -2.76 -21.28
C LEU A 175 11.99 -1.49 -20.61
N ASP A 176 11.11 -0.79 -19.88
CA ASP A 176 11.45 0.46 -19.21
C ASP A 176 10.49 0.76 -18.05
N ILE A 177 10.99 1.43 -17.02
CA ILE A 177 10.19 1.98 -15.91
C ILE A 177 10.42 3.49 -15.87
N LEU A 178 9.34 4.23 -16.06
CA LEU A 178 9.30 5.67 -15.87
C LEU A 178 8.80 5.95 -14.46
N GLU A 179 9.73 6.02 -13.51
CA GLU A 179 9.49 6.19 -12.07
C GLU A 179 8.57 7.37 -11.73
N PHE A 180 7.91 7.26 -10.59
CA PHE A 180 7.10 8.35 -10.05
C PHE A 180 7.98 9.55 -9.69
N THR A 181 7.54 10.75 -10.08
CA THR A 181 8.12 12.00 -9.60
C THR A 181 7.01 12.97 -9.20
N SER A 182 7.29 13.87 -8.26
CA SER A 182 6.34 14.89 -7.80
C SER A 182 5.86 15.80 -8.93
N ASP A 183 6.72 16.07 -9.92
CA ASP A 183 6.36 16.87 -11.10
C ASP A 183 5.44 16.12 -12.05
N ARG A 184 5.67 14.80 -12.24
CA ARG A 184 4.87 13.99 -13.16
C ARG A 184 3.55 13.52 -12.55
N LYS A 185 3.49 13.33 -11.23
CA LYS A 185 2.35 12.75 -10.48
C LYS A 185 1.83 11.41 -11.04
N ARG A 186 2.69 10.68 -11.74
CA ARG A 186 2.39 9.36 -12.32
C ARG A 186 3.64 8.50 -12.46
N MET A 187 3.43 7.20 -12.48
CA MET A 187 4.39 6.17 -12.85
C MET A 187 3.92 5.46 -14.12
N SER A 188 4.87 5.05 -14.97
CA SER A 188 4.55 4.22 -16.13
C SER A 188 5.55 3.07 -16.27
N ALA A 189 5.09 1.92 -16.74
CA ALA A 189 5.94 0.79 -17.08
C ALA A 189 5.69 0.39 -18.54
N VAL A 190 6.76 0.22 -19.31
CA VAL A 190 6.72 -0.29 -20.67
C VAL A 190 7.00 -1.78 -20.61
N VAL A 191 6.00 -2.58 -20.91
CA VAL A 191 6.11 -4.04 -20.93
C VAL A 191 5.90 -4.55 -22.35
N LYS A 192 6.52 -5.67 -22.67
CA LYS A 192 6.28 -6.40 -23.91
C LYS A 192 5.71 -7.75 -23.54
N ASP A 193 4.47 -7.95 -23.96
CA ASP A 193 3.83 -9.25 -23.95
C ASP A 193 4.20 -10.00 -25.24
N VAL A 194 4.34 -11.31 -25.12
CA VAL A 194 4.64 -12.20 -26.26
C VAL A 194 3.48 -12.21 -27.26
N GLN A 195 2.24 -12.05 -26.79
CA GLN A 195 1.04 -12.13 -27.62
C GLN A 195 0.61 -10.78 -28.19
N SER A 196 0.59 -9.74 -27.36
CA SER A 196 0.00 -8.43 -27.70
C SER A 196 1.02 -7.33 -28.04
N GLY A 197 2.31 -7.61 -27.96
CA GLY A 197 3.37 -6.67 -28.32
C GLY A 197 3.71 -5.71 -27.19
N LYS A 198 4.07 -4.46 -27.51
CA LYS A 198 4.47 -3.46 -26.51
C LYS A 198 3.24 -2.77 -25.92
N ILE A 199 3.12 -2.78 -24.60
CA ILE A 199 2.04 -2.15 -23.84
C ILE A 199 2.66 -1.14 -22.87
N LEU A 200 2.04 0.03 -22.79
CA LEU A 200 2.34 1.03 -21.77
C LEU A 200 1.30 0.92 -20.65
N LEU A 201 1.75 0.54 -19.46
CA LEU A 201 0.93 0.57 -18.25
C LEU A 201 1.21 1.89 -17.51
N SER A 202 0.19 2.55 -16.99
CA SER A 202 0.35 3.81 -16.26
C SER A 202 -0.61 3.91 -15.08
N LYS A 203 -0.11 4.43 -13.96
CA LYS A 203 -0.90 4.76 -12.76
C LYS A 203 -0.49 6.14 -12.25
N GLY A 204 -1.41 6.90 -11.69
CA GLY A 204 -1.13 8.24 -11.18
C GLY A 204 -2.39 8.98 -10.76
N ALA A 205 -2.24 10.27 -10.45
CA ALA A 205 -3.38 11.13 -10.12
C ALA A 205 -4.36 11.23 -11.30
N ASP A 206 -5.65 11.28 -10.98
CA ASP A 206 -6.75 11.50 -11.90
C ASP A 206 -6.53 12.72 -12.81
N GLU A 207 -6.16 13.87 -12.23
CA GLU A 207 -5.82 15.10 -12.95
C GLU A 207 -4.72 14.92 -14.01
N THR A 208 -3.83 13.94 -13.81
CA THR A 208 -2.71 13.66 -14.71
C THR A 208 -3.07 12.60 -15.74
N ILE A 209 -3.82 11.58 -15.36
CA ILE A 209 -4.16 10.46 -16.23
C ILE A 209 -5.31 10.82 -17.17
N LEU A 210 -6.39 11.43 -16.66
CA LEU A 210 -7.61 11.71 -17.43
C LEU A 210 -7.37 12.52 -18.71
N PRO A 211 -6.55 13.59 -18.73
CA PRO A 211 -6.29 14.34 -19.98
C PRO A 211 -5.54 13.55 -21.06
N ARG A 212 -5.02 12.37 -20.73
CA ARG A 212 -4.26 11.49 -21.64
C ARG A 212 -5.06 10.27 -22.09
N CYS A 213 -6.26 10.09 -21.56
CA CYS A 213 -7.21 9.12 -22.06
C CYS A 213 -7.83 9.71 -23.34
N HIS A 214 -7.74 9.01 -24.46
CA HIS A 214 -8.52 9.38 -25.65
C HIS A 214 -10.00 9.14 -25.34
N GLN A 215 -10.84 10.17 -25.55
CA GLN A 215 -12.29 10.03 -25.60
C GLN A 215 -12.71 9.28 -26.85
#